data_AF-A0A2S9FRL2-F1
#
_entry.id   AF-A0A2S9FRL2-F1
#
_cell.length_a   1.000
_cell.length_b   1.000
_cell.length_c   1.000
_cell.angle_alpha   90.00
_cell.angle_beta   90.00
_cell.angle_gamma   90.00
#
_symmetry.space_group_name_H-M   'P 1'
#
loop_
_entity.id
_entity.type
_entity.pdbx_description
1 polymer ?
#
loop_
_entity_poly.entity_id
_entity_poly.type
_entity_poly.pdbx_seq_one_letter_code
_entity_poly.pdbx_strand_id
1 'polypeptide(L)'
;LIETHLLFDVDYDRIEVVVHPQSIVHSMVTFADGSTLAQASPPDMKLPIALALGWPARVPGAAFACDFSTASRWDFEPLDDDVFPAVALAREAGK
;
A
#
# COMPACT_ATOMS: atom_id res chain seq x y z
N LEU A 1 5.78 5.88 -5.50
CA LEU A 1 5.18 7.20 -5.80
C LEU A 1 5.09 7.50 -7.29
N ILE A 2 6.17 7.40 -8.08
CA ILE A 2 6.09 7.67 -9.54
C ILE A 2 5.11 6.71 -10.23
N GLU A 3 5.22 5.41 -9.96
CA GLU A 3 4.29 4.41 -10.52
C GLU A 3 2.83 4.68 -10.13
N THR A 4 2.56 5.04 -8.88
CA THR A 4 1.20 5.39 -8.40
C THR A 4 0.62 6.56 -9.18
N HIS A 5 1.42 7.61 -9.42
CA HIS A 5 1.01 8.74 -10.25
C HIS A 5 0.66 8.29 -11.68
N LEU A 6 1.54 7.50 -12.31
CA LEU A 6 1.35 7.04 -13.69
C LEU A 6 0.18 6.07 -13.87
N LEU A 7 -0.05 5.16 -12.92
CA LEU A 7 -1.11 4.14 -13.03
C LEU A 7 -2.49 4.68 -12.67
N PHE A 8 -2.57 5.64 -11.75
CA PHE A 8 -3.85 6.04 -11.14
C PHE A 8 -4.18 7.53 -11.31
N ASP A 9 -3.33 8.29 -12.00
CA ASP A 9 -3.52 9.72 -12.25
C ASP A 9 -3.72 10.52 -10.93
N VAL A 10 -2.87 10.22 -9.93
CA VAL A 10 -2.88 10.87 -8.62
C VAL A 10 -1.70 11.83 -8.52
N ASP A 11 -1.97 13.11 -8.25
CA ASP A 11 -0.94 14.12 -8.05
C ASP A 11 0.02 13.76 -6.91
N TYR A 12 1.30 14.10 -7.05
CA TYR A 12 2.32 13.75 -6.07
C TYR A 12 2.01 14.28 -4.66
N ASP A 13 1.46 15.48 -4.52
CA ASP A 13 1.07 16.07 -3.23
C ASP A 13 -0.04 15.28 -2.51
N ARG A 14 -0.74 14.39 -3.23
CA ARG A 14 -1.75 13.48 -2.70
C ARG A 14 -1.26 12.04 -2.47
N ILE A 15 0.05 11.79 -2.62
CA ILE A 15 0.67 10.49 -2.36
C ILE A 15 1.52 10.59 -1.10
N GLU A 16 1.17 9.86 -0.04
CA GLU A 16 1.95 9.82 1.20
C GLU A 16 2.73 8.50 1.31
N VAL A 17 4.01 8.58 1.70
CA VAL A 17 4.84 7.41 1.97
C VAL A 17 4.87 7.20 3.48
N VAL A 18 4.41 6.04 3.92
CA VAL A 18 4.30 5.67 5.34
C VAL A 18 5.09 4.38 5.57
N VAL A 19 5.86 4.35 6.64
CA VAL A 19 6.59 3.15 7.07
C VAL A 19 5.64 2.26 7.85
N HIS A 20 5.43 1.03 7.36
CA HIS A 20 4.63 0.00 8.02
C HIS A 20 5.48 -1.27 8.23
N PRO A 21 6.18 -1.41 9.38
CA PRO A 21 7.17 -2.48 9.58
C PRO A 21 6.61 -3.89 9.42
N GLN A 22 5.34 -4.11 9.78
CA GLN A 22 4.72 -5.42 9.74
C GLN A 22 4.39 -5.89 8.30
N SER A 23 4.34 -4.96 7.32
CA SER A 23 4.02 -5.27 5.92
C SER A 23 2.72 -6.08 5.74
N ILE A 24 1.75 -5.89 6.63
CA ILE A 24 0.42 -6.51 6.55
C ILE A 24 -0.52 -5.65 5.71
N VAL A 25 -0.49 -4.34 5.91
CA VAL A 25 -1.18 -3.38 5.05
C VAL A 25 -0.28 -3.02 3.88
N HIS A 26 -0.68 -3.39 2.66
CA HIS A 26 0.15 -3.22 1.46
C HIS A 26 0.04 -1.83 0.84
N SER A 27 -1.10 -1.16 1.03
CA SER A 27 -1.35 0.26 0.71
C SER A 27 -2.77 0.64 1.15
N MET A 28 -3.06 1.94 1.11
CA MET A 28 -4.35 2.51 1.48
C MET A 28 -4.80 3.55 0.44
N VAL A 29 -6.11 3.78 0.36
CA VAL A 29 -6.72 4.85 -0.43
C VAL A 29 -7.70 5.62 0.44
N THR A 30 -7.49 6.93 0.53
CA THR A 30 -8.41 7.86 1.23
C THR A 30 -9.30 8.56 0.20
N PHE A 31 -10.60 8.48 0.41
CA PHE A 31 -11.63 9.06 -0.45
C PHE A 31 -12.03 10.46 0.03
N ALA A 32 -12.73 11.20 -0.83
CA ALA A 32 -13.10 12.60 -0.58
C ALA A 32 -14.05 12.81 0.63
N ASP A 33 -14.70 11.74 1.10
CA ASP A 33 -15.53 11.73 2.30
C ASP A 33 -14.75 11.45 3.60
N GLY A 34 -13.42 11.25 3.51
CA GLY A 34 -12.54 10.92 4.62
C GLY A 34 -12.45 9.43 4.93
N SER A 35 -13.15 8.56 4.19
CA SER A 35 -13.02 7.11 4.29
C SER A 35 -11.64 6.66 3.81
N THR A 36 -10.97 5.82 4.60
CA THR A 36 -9.73 5.16 4.18
C THR A 36 -9.98 3.66 4.06
N LEU A 37 -9.72 3.10 2.87
CA LEU A 37 -9.74 1.66 2.64
C LEU A 37 -8.30 1.13 2.56
N ALA A 38 -8.01 0.10 3.33
CA ALA A 38 -6.73 -0.60 3.36
C ALA A 38 -6.87 -1.99 2.72
N GLN A 39 -5.92 -2.35 1.87
CA GLN A 39 -5.75 -3.75 1.46
C GLN A 39 -4.72 -4.38 2.39
N ALA A 40 -5.09 -5.51 3.01
CA ALA A 40 -4.26 -6.18 4.00
C ALA A 40 -4.22 -7.70 3.80
N SER A 41 -3.03 -8.28 3.97
CA SER A 41 -2.80 -9.73 4.03
C SER A 41 -1.41 -10.00 4.60
N PRO A 42 -1.12 -11.22 5.11
CA PRO A 42 0.25 -11.69 5.23
C PRO A 42 1.05 -11.44 3.93
N PRO A 43 2.35 -11.12 4.01
CA PRO A 43 3.16 -10.80 2.84
C PRO A 43 3.32 -12.03 1.94
N ASP A 44 2.63 -12.01 0.80
CA ASP A 44 2.68 -13.07 -0.22
C ASP A 44 2.34 -12.49 -1.60
N MET A 45 3.27 -12.60 -2.55
CA MET A 45 3.09 -12.13 -3.93
C MET A 45 1.98 -12.86 -4.69
N LYS A 46 1.55 -14.04 -4.23
CA LYS A 46 0.42 -14.75 -4.86
C LYS A 46 -0.86 -13.94 -4.83
N LEU A 47 -1.10 -13.13 -3.81
CA LEU A 47 -2.32 -12.32 -3.70
C LEU A 47 -2.43 -11.26 -4.81
N PRO A 48 -1.46 -10.34 -5.00
CA PRO A 48 -1.53 -9.37 -6.09
C PRO A 48 -1.49 -10.00 -7.47
N ILE A 49 -0.71 -11.09 -7.67
CA ILE A 49 -0.67 -11.82 -8.95
C ILE A 49 -2.04 -12.42 -9.28
N ALA A 50 -2.68 -13.09 -8.31
CA ALA A 50 -4.00 -13.68 -8.49
C ALA A 50 -5.08 -12.62 -8.71
N LEU A 51 -4.97 -11.46 -8.06
CA LEU A 51 -5.85 -10.32 -8.31
C LEU A 51 -5.72 -9.83 -9.76
N ALA A 52 -4.50 -9.62 -10.25
CA ALA A 52 -4.25 -9.16 -11.61
C ALA A 52 -4.79 -10.15 -12.67
N LEU A 53 -4.67 -11.46 -12.43
CA LEU A 53 -5.16 -12.50 -13.35
C LEU A 53 -6.68 -12.73 -13.27
N GLY A 54 -7.29 -12.54 -12.10
CA GLY A 54 -8.68 -12.89 -11.84
C GLY A 54 -9.66 -11.72 -11.91
N TRP A 55 -9.19 -10.48 -11.88
CA TRP A 55 -10.04 -9.30 -11.77
C TRP A 55 -11.11 -9.24 -12.89
N PRO A 56 -12.38 -8.90 -12.57
CA PRO A 56 -12.90 -8.42 -11.28
C PRO A 56 -13.28 -9.54 -10.30
N ALA A 57 -13.16 -10.81 -10.70
CA ALA A 57 -13.40 -11.94 -9.82
C ALA A 57 -12.21 -12.18 -8.87
N ARG A 58 -12.42 -13.00 -7.84
CA ARG A 58 -11.35 -13.45 -6.92
C ARG A 58 -11.00 -14.91 -7.19
N VAL A 59 -9.71 -15.22 -7.11
CA VAL A 59 -9.21 -16.59 -7.15
C VAL A 59 -9.25 -17.18 -5.74
N PRO A 60 -10.06 -18.23 -5.47
CA PRO A 60 -10.15 -18.83 -4.14
C PRO A 60 -8.81 -19.44 -3.71
N GLY A 61 -8.42 -19.24 -2.45
CA GLY A 61 -7.23 -19.86 -1.87
C GLY A 61 -5.89 -19.31 -2.39
N ALA A 62 -5.88 -18.13 -3.02
CA ALA A 62 -4.65 -17.54 -3.57
C ALA A 62 -3.60 -17.17 -2.50
N ALA A 63 -4.04 -16.78 -1.29
CA ALA A 63 -3.16 -16.43 -0.18
C ALA A 63 -3.84 -16.71 1.18
N PHE A 64 -3.04 -16.73 2.25
CA PHE A 64 -3.55 -16.82 3.62
C PHE A 64 -4.28 -15.53 4.02
N ALA A 65 -5.35 -15.66 4.79
CA ALA A 65 -6.05 -14.52 5.37
C ALA A 65 -5.31 -14.01 6.62
N CYS A 66 -5.51 -12.74 6.99
CA CYS A 66 -5.15 -12.25 8.31
C CYS A 66 -5.92 -13.03 9.39
N ASP A 67 -5.23 -13.40 10.47
CA ASP A 67 -5.86 -13.96 11.66
C ASP A 67 -6.09 -12.87 12.71
N PHE A 68 -7.36 -12.69 13.09
CA PHE A 68 -7.78 -11.74 14.12
C PHE A 68 -8.27 -12.44 15.41
N SER A 69 -8.04 -13.75 15.54
CA SER A 69 -8.39 -14.53 16.73
C SER A 69 -7.54 -14.14 17.96
N THR A 70 -6.37 -13.56 17.72
CA THR A 70 -5.45 -13.06 18.74
C THR A 70 -5.16 -11.58 18.52
N ALA A 71 -4.78 -10.89 19.59
CA ALA A 71 -4.42 -9.49 19.51
C ALA A 71 -3.20 -9.30 18.60
N SER A 72 -3.32 -8.36 17.66
CA SER A 72 -2.23 -7.92 16.80
C SER A 72 -2.07 -6.41 16.87
N ARG A 73 -0.86 -5.94 16.56
CA ARG A 73 -0.49 -4.53 16.52
C ARG A 73 0.11 -4.23 15.15
N TRP A 74 -0.42 -3.19 14.51
CA TRP A 74 0.09 -2.65 13.26
C TRP A 74 0.53 -1.22 13.54
N ASP A 75 1.79 -0.92 13.23
CA ASP A 75 2.40 0.39 13.44
C ASP A 75 2.54 1.10 12.10
N PHE A 76 2.35 2.42 12.13
CA PHE A 76 2.49 3.31 11.00
C PHE A 76 3.33 4.50 11.46
N GLU A 77 4.44 4.73 10.79
CA GLU A 77 5.40 5.78 11.12
C GLU A 77 5.60 6.69 9.91
N PRO A 78 5.79 8.01 10.11
CA PRO A 78 6.16 8.89 9.02
C PRO A 78 7.51 8.46 8.45
N LEU A 79 7.72 8.70 7.15
CA LEU A 79 9.04 8.52 6.55
C LEU A 79 10.02 9.56 7.11
N ASP A 80 11.21 9.12 7.48
CA ASP A 80 12.34 9.99 7.80
C ASP A 80 13.09 10.35 6.50
N ASP A 81 12.89 11.57 6.00
CA ASP A 81 13.51 12.05 4.76
C ASP A 81 15.03 12.23 4.87
N ASP A 82 15.58 12.45 6.08
CA ASP A 82 17.02 12.57 6.30
C ASP A 82 17.70 11.19 6.16
N VAL A 83 17.01 10.13 6.63
CA VAL A 83 17.46 8.75 6.50
C VAL A 83 17.18 8.17 5.11
N PHE A 84 16.08 8.55 4.47
CA PHE A 84 15.64 8.03 3.16
C PHE A 84 15.52 9.11 2.07
N PRO A 85 16.61 9.84 1.74
CA PRO A 85 16.57 10.99 0.82
C PRO A 85 16.17 10.63 -0.61
N ALA A 86 16.27 9.34 -0.99
CA ALA A 86 15.87 8.86 -2.30
C ALA A 86 14.37 9.07 -2.60
N VAL A 87 13.52 9.10 -1.57
CA VAL A 87 12.08 9.33 -1.75
C VAL A 87 11.81 10.77 -2.17
N ALA A 88 12.50 11.74 -1.55
CA ALA A 88 12.44 13.14 -1.96
C ALA A 88 12.94 13.33 -3.40
N LEU A 89 14.06 12.69 -3.76
CA LEU A 89 14.57 12.71 -5.14
C LEU A 89 13.57 12.15 -6.16
N ALA A 90 12.90 11.03 -5.84
CA ALA A 90 11.88 10.46 -6.71
C ALA A 90 10.68 11.39 -6.88
N ARG A 91 10.32 12.14 -5.83
CA ARG A 91 9.23 13.12 -5.85
C ARG A 91 9.59 14.36 -6.67
N GLU A 92 10.87 14.78 -6.66
CA GLU A 92 11.36 15.86 -7.51
C GLU A 92 11.40 15.43 -8.99
N ALA A 93 11.95 14.25 -9.28
CA ALA A 93 12.09 13.75 -10.65
C ALA A 93 10.77 13.45 -11.36
N GLY A 94 9.71 13.16 -10.60
CA GLY A 94 8.39 12.89 -11.14
C GLY A 94 7.58 14.13 -11.51
N LYS A 95 7.90 15.29 -10.91
CA LYS A 95 7.25 16.58 -11.21
C LYS A 95 7.80 17.19 -12.48
#